data_AF-A0A4Y2IH40-F1
#
_entry.id   AF-A0A4Y2IH40-F1
#
_cell.length_a   1.000
_cell.length_b   1.000
_cell.length_c   1.000
_cell.angle_alpha   90.00
_cell.angle_beta   90.00
_cell.angle_gamma   90.00
#
_symmetry.space_group_name_H-M   'P 1'
#
loop_
_entity.id
_entity.type
_entity.pdbx_description
1 polymer ?
#
loop_
_entity_poly.entity_id
_entity_poly.type
_entity_poly.pdbx_seq_one_letter_code
_entity_poly.pdbx_strand_id
1 'polypeptide(L)'
;MNSDEDEEDGNDHDAEINKPSLLGFRRTPPCVGRKVNISEELYPLVEPDLHKTFFISPAGNVCFHGQCTYYCDTSHAICGDPHMLEGSLSIWLPPRNVLERKPIRSPWRRSYNKRRKAAWETDSFYCVNQVKTEPPYNHGRRIYDLMDLHIMDYLTGNMDRHHYDEVQTFGNDSALIHLDNGRGFGKHSHDEFTIILPLLQCCVIRLSTFNRLYSFHIGPKRLSDLMRESMAKDPVAPVLIEPHLKALDRRVANILECVSSCIKVNEPAGVLLDDVLDFPFYRNMTIKIVPD
;
A
#
# COMPACT_ATOMS: atom_id res chain seq x y z
N MET A 1 -0.24 -17.67 6.28
CA MET A 1 -0.60 -16.68 7.31
C MET A 1 -1.96 -16.12 6.94
N ASN A 2 -2.92 -16.06 7.87
CA ASN A 2 -4.23 -15.43 7.60
C ASN A 2 -4.10 -13.95 7.89
N SER A 3 -4.48 -13.09 6.94
CA SER A 3 -4.62 -11.66 7.21
C SER A 3 -5.78 -11.38 8.17
N ASP A 4 -6.79 -12.27 8.25
CA ASP A 4 -8.01 -12.11 9.06
C ASP A 4 -7.80 -11.88 10.57
N GLU A 5 -6.60 -12.17 11.09
CA GLU A 5 -6.27 -12.03 12.52
C GLU A 5 -5.42 -10.79 12.82
N ASP A 6 -5.05 -10.01 11.80
CA ASP A 6 -4.27 -8.79 11.95
C ASP A 6 -5.21 -7.58 12.18
N GLU A 7 -5.03 -6.87 13.29
CA GLU A 7 -5.69 -5.59 13.58
C GLU A 7 -5.18 -4.49 12.65
N GLU A 8 -6.01 -3.49 12.36
CA GLU A 8 -5.59 -2.32 11.59
C GLU A 8 -4.90 -1.30 12.50
N ASP A 9 -3.73 -0.80 12.10
CA ASP A 9 -3.01 0.26 12.80
C ASP A 9 -3.15 1.59 12.03
N GLY A 10 -3.58 2.64 12.75
CA GLY A 10 -3.69 3.99 12.21
C GLY A 10 -2.34 4.53 11.69
N ASN A 11 -1.24 4.19 12.38
CA ASN A 11 0.10 4.61 11.98
C ASN A 11 0.53 4.00 10.64
N ASP A 12 -0.03 2.86 10.26
CA ASP A 12 0.26 2.21 8.99
C ASP A 12 -0.36 2.97 7.82
N HIS A 13 -1.56 3.53 8.02
CA HIS A 13 -2.17 4.43 7.05
C HIS A 13 -1.32 5.70 6.82
N ASP A 14 -0.84 6.32 7.90
CA ASP A 14 -0.03 7.54 7.84
C ASP A 14 1.37 7.30 7.22
N ALA A 15 1.99 6.16 7.56
CA ALA A 15 3.25 5.72 6.98
C ALA A 15 3.10 5.34 5.50
N GLU A 16 1.98 4.72 5.12
CA GLU A 16 1.71 4.29 3.75
C GLU A 16 1.32 5.45 2.81
N ILE A 17 1.14 6.67 3.30
CA ILE A 17 0.82 7.85 2.47
C ILE A 17 2.05 8.68 2.10
N ASN A 18 3.04 8.70 2.99
CA ASN A 18 4.34 9.30 2.68
C ASN A 18 5.14 8.48 1.63
N LYS A 19 4.84 7.19 1.51
CA LYS A 19 5.52 6.21 0.64
C LYS A 19 5.19 6.31 -0.87
N PRO A 20 3.92 6.46 -1.33
CA PRO A 20 3.54 6.67 -2.73
C PRO A 20 4.11 7.96 -3.32
N SER A 21 4.39 8.97 -2.51
CA SER A 21 5.07 10.19 -2.96
C SER A 21 6.55 9.90 -3.28
N LEU A 22 7.22 9.09 -2.43
CA LEU A 22 8.61 8.69 -2.59
C LEU A 22 8.81 7.65 -3.71
N LEU A 23 7.93 6.64 -3.80
CA LEU A 23 7.86 5.70 -4.93
C LEU A 23 7.31 6.35 -6.21
N GLY A 24 6.74 7.56 -6.11
CA GLY A 24 6.26 8.32 -7.26
C GLY A 24 4.90 7.90 -7.80
N PHE A 25 4.24 6.93 -7.16
CA PHE A 25 2.90 6.49 -7.54
C PHE A 25 1.88 7.62 -7.38
N ARG A 26 1.87 8.30 -6.22
CA ARG A 26 0.91 9.38 -5.87
C ARG A 26 -0.57 8.95 -6.04
N ARG A 27 -0.91 7.75 -5.56
CA ARG A 27 -2.25 7.12 -5.73
C ARG A 27 -3.00 6.82 -4.44
N THR A 28 -2.43 7.18 -3.30
CA THR A 28 -3.09 7.06 -1.99
C THR A 28 -3.68 8.42 -1.62
N PRO A 29 -4.91 8.49 -1.10
CA PRO A 29 -5.46 9.73 -0.57
C PRO A 29 -4.55 10.32 0.52
N PRO A 30 -4.45 11.65 0.66
CA PRO A 30 -3.76 12.26 1.80
C PRO A 30 -4.33 11.81 3.16
N CYS A 31 -3.43 11.59 4.11
CA CYS A 31 -3.72 11.29 5.52
C CYS A 31 -2.64 11.91 6.39
N VAL A 32 -2.99 12.16 7.64
CA VAL A 32 -2.13 12.75 8.65
C VAL A 32 -2.49 12.18 10.02
N GLY A 33 -1.48 11.99 10.86
CA GLY A 33 -1.71 11.65 12.25
C GLY A 33 -2.24 12.83 13.04
N ARG A 34 -3.16 12.57 13.97
CA ARG A 34 -3.65 13.59 14.92
C ARG A 34 -3.99 12.96 16.26
N LYS A 35 -3.72 13.72 17.32
CA LYS A 35 -4.25 13.46 18.64
C LYS A 35 -5.58 14.18 18.81
N VAL A 36 -6.61 13.43 19.18
CA VAL A 36 -8.00 13.88 19.34
C VAL A 36 -8.40 13.73 20.80
N ASN A 37 -8.97 14.78 21.38
CA ASN A 37 -9.62 14.69 22.68
C ASN A 37 -10.99 14.04 22.51
N ILE A 38 -11.13 12.76 22.86
CA ILE A 38 -12.35 12.00 22.59
C ILE A 38 -13.55 12.49 23.39
N SER A 39 -13.35 13.17 24.52
CA SER A 39 -14.44 13.71 25.33
C SER A 39 -14.98 15.03 24.82
N GLU A 40 -14.13 15.86 24.22
CA GLU A 40 -14.49 17.20 23.75
C GLU A 40 -14.75 17.26 22.25
N GLU A 41 -13.99 16.51 21.46
CA GLU A 41 -14.03 16.58 19.99
C GLU A 41 -14.84 15.45 19.35
N LEU A 42 -14.87 14.27 19.98
CA LEU A 42 -15.59 13.12 19.43
C LEU A 42 -16.95 12.94 20.09
N TYR A 43 -16.99 12.71 21.41
CA TYR A 43 -18.19 12.37 22.15
C TYR A 43 -19.38 13.30 21.87
N PRO A 44 -19.25 14.65 21.80
CA PRO A 44 -20.41 15.51 21.57
C PRO A 44 -20.97 15.48 20.13
N LEU A 45 -20.23 14.91 19.17
CA LEU A 45 -20.56 14.93 17.74
C LEU A 45 -21.03 13.58 17.21
N VAL A 46 -20.94 12.50 18.00
CA VAL A 46 -21.28 11.16 17.52
C VAL A 46 -22.79 10.93 17.43
N GLU A 47 -23.20 10.01 16.57
CA GLU A 47 -24.60 9.62 16.47
C GLU A 47 -25.09 8.83 17.71
N PRO A 48 -26.40 8.80 18.00
CA PRO A 48 -26.96 8.17 19.20
C PRO A 48 -26.56 6.70 19.40
N ASP A 49 -26.35 5.96 18.32
CA ASP A 49 -25.96 4.55 18.40
C ASP A 49 -24.48 4.37 18.74
N LEU A 50 -23.61 5.28 18.27
CA LEU A 50 -22.20 5.30 18.65
C LEU A 50 -22.02 5.81 20.09
N HIS A 51 -22.84 6.78 20.53
CA HIS A 51 -22.85 7.28 21.91
C HIS A 51 -22.98 6.19 22.97
N LYS A 52 -23.82 5.17 22.71
CA LYS A 52 -24.06 4.06 23.65
C LYS A 52 -22.85 3.17 23.89
N THR A 53 -21.83 3.27 23.03
CA THR A 53 -20.62 2.45 23.10
C THR A 53 -19.53 3.06 23.96
N PHE A 54 -19.72 4.30 24.43
CA PHE A 54 -18.76 4.99 25.30
C PHE A 54 -18.91 4.54 26.76
N PHE A 55 -17.78 4.36 27.45
CA PHE A 55 -17.73 4.03 28.87
C PHE A 55 -16.42 4.50 29.50
N ILE A 56 -16.34 4.44 30.83
CA ILE A 56 -15.11 4.70 31.59
C ILE A 56 -14.53 3.37 32.02
N SER A 57 -13.27 3.10 31.69
CA SER A 57 -12.58 1.87 32.09
C SER A 57 -12.31 1.85 33.61
N PRO A 58 -12.00 0.68 34.20
CA PRO A 58 -11.58 0.60 35.61
C PRO A 58 -10.34 1.44 35.95
N ALA A 59 -9.52 1.80 34.94
CA ALA A 59 -8.36 2.67 35.09
C ALA A 59 -8.71 4.17 35.03
N GLY A 60 -9.98 4.53 34.80
CA GLY A 60 -10.43 5.92 34.71
C GLY A 60 -10.31 6.53 33.31
N ASN A 61 -10.00 5.73 32.28
CA ASN A 61 -9.87 6.21 30.91
C ASN A 61 -11.22 6.25 30.20
N VAL A 62 -11.42 7.22 29.32
CA VAL A 62 -12.59 7.27 28.44
C VAL A 62 -12.34 6.31 27.27
N CYS A 63 -13.29 5.42 27.02
CA CYS A 63 -13.19 4.39 26.00
C CYS A 63 -14.47 4.33 25.16
N PHE A 64 -14.34 3.82 23.95
CA PHE A 64 -15.47 3.43 23.11
C PHE A 64 -15.06 2.28 22.19
N HIS A 65 -16.03 1.44 21.79
CA HIS A 65 -15.75 0.31 20.89
C HIS A 65 -16.46 0.42 19.54
N GLY A 66 -17.36 1.38 19.35
CA GLY A 66 -18.06 1.55 18.08
C GLY A 66 -18.97 0.37 17.69
N GLN A 67 -19.37 0.35 16.42
CA GLN A 67 -20.27 -0.68 15.88
C GLN A 67 -19.70 -1.21 14.55
N CYS A 68 -19.10 -2.39 14.61
CA CYS A 68 -18.54 -3.08 13.45
C CYS A 68 -18.53 -4.60 13.65
N THR A 69 -18.13 -5.35 12.63
CA THR A 69 -18.20 -6.82 12.65
C THR A 69 -16.98 -7.49 13.30
N TYR A 70 -15.84 -6.80 13.39
CA TYR A 70 -14.58 -7.34 13.92
C TYR A 70 -14.12 -6.48 15.09
N TYR A 71 -13.99 -7.09 16.27
CA TYR A 71 -13.38 -6.45 17.45
C TYR A 71 -14.05 -5.14 17.92
N CYS A 72 -15.32 -4.89 17.58
CA CYS A 72 -16.11 -3.78 18.15
C CYS A 72 -16.89 -4.21 19.40
N ASP A 73 -16.18 -4.61 20.45
CA ASP A 73 -16.75 -5.00 21.74
C ASP A 73 -15.97 -4.39 22.93
N THR A 74 -16.49 -4.54 24.14
CA THR A 74 -15.86 -3.97 25.35
C THR A 74 -14.45 -4.50 25.61
N SER A 75 -14.13 -5.73 25.19
CA SER A 75 -12.80 -6.32 25.40
C SER A 75 -11.72 -5.79 24.45
N HIS A 76 -12.14 -5.21 23.32
CA HIS A 76 -11.26 -4.61 22.31
C HIS A 76 -11.55 -3.11 22.14
N ALA A 77 -12.11 -2.47 23.17
CA ALA A 77 -12.44 -1.06 23.13
C ALA A 77 -11.18 -0.19 22.99
N ILE A 78 -11.31 0.90 22.27
CA ILE A 78 -10.26 1.90 22.11
C ILE A 78 -10.39 2.90 23.26
N CYS A 79 -9.30 3.12 23.99
CA CYS A 79 -9.26 3.97 25.18
C CYS A 79 -8.25 5.09 25.00
N GLY A 80 -8.59 6.29 25.48
CA GLY A 80 -7.64 7.38 25.60
C GLY A 80 -6.75 7.25 26.85
N ASP A 81 -5.85 8.22 27.03
CA ASP A 81 -5.02 8.37 28.22
C ASP A 81 -5.12 9.79 28.83
N PRO A 82 -6.08 10.04 29.74
CA PRO A 82 -7.36 9.33 29.84
C PRO A 82 -8.35 9.75 28.74
N HIS A 83 -8.13 10.91 28.10
CA HIS A 83 -9.02 11.48 27.07
C HIS A 83 -8.39 11.59 25.67
N MET A 84 -7.06 11.58 25.59
CA MET A 84 -6.37 11.78 24.32
C MET A 84 -6.22 10.44 23.61
N LEU A 85 -6.59 10.40 22.33
CA LEU A 85 -6.40 9.27 21.45
C LEU A 85 -5.66 9.73 20.19
N GLU A 86 -4.64 8.98 19.81
CA GLU A 86 -3.96 9.15 18.52
C GLU A 86 -4.70 8.37 17.43
N GLY A 87 -4.81 8.95 16.24
CA GLY A 87 -5.40 8.27 15.09
C GLY A 87 -5.03 8.95 13.77
N SER A 88 -5.30 8.23 12.67
CA SER A 88 -5.02 8.70 11.32
C SER A 88 -6.27 9.33 10.69
N LEU A 89 -6.11 10.48 10.05
CA LEU A 89 -7.19 11.20 9.37
C LEU A 89 -6.97 11.26 7.88
N SER A 90 -7.62 10.35 7.17
CA SER A 90 -7.63 10.34 5.70
C SER A 90 -8.69 11.28 5.16
N ILE A 91 -8.35 12.01 4.09
CA ILE A 91 -9.34 12.83 3.38
C ILE A 91 -10.37 11.93 2.69
N TRP A 92 -11.63 12.30 2.78
CA TRP A 92 -12.68 11.65 2.01
C TRP A 92 -12.42 11.81 0.52
N LEU A 93 -12.47 10.68 -0.20
CA LEU A 93 -12.55 10.72 -1.64
C LEU A 93 -13.85 11.42 -2.08
N PRO A 94 -13.85 12.09 -3.26
CA PRO A 94 -15.08 12.67 -3.81
C PRO A 94 -16.23 11.65 -3.84
N PRO A 95 -17.48 12.12 -3.69
CA PRO A 95 -18.64 11.24 -3.73
C PRO A 95 -18.76 10.55 -5.09
N ARG A 96 -19.38 9.36 -5.12
CA ARG A 96 -19.39 8.49 -6.32
C ARG A 96 -20.06 9.10 -7.54
N ASN A 97 -20.93 10.09 -7.37
CA ASN A 97 -21.55 10.84 -8.47
C ASN A 97 -20.59 11.84 -9.14
N VAL A 98 -19.48 12.21 -8.48
CA VAL A 98 -18.42 13.08 -9.02
C VAL A 98 -17.25 12.23 -9.50
N LEU A 99 -16.85 11.24 -8.71
CA LEU A 99 -15.77 10.31 -9.04
C LEU A 99 -16.29 8.89 -8.93
N GLU A 100 -16.73 8.33 -10.06
CA GLU A 100 -17.19 6.96 -10.12
C GLU A 100 -16.00 6.03 -9.87
N ARG A 101 -16.12 5.20 -8.84
CA ARG A 101 -15.12 4.20 -8.47
C ARG A 101 -15.78 2.85 -8.24
N LYS A 102 -15.09 1.80 -8.67
CA LYS A 102 -15.55 0.42 -8.57
C LYS A 102 -14.49 -0.44 -7.88
N PRO A 103 -14.86 -1.17 -6.80
CA PRO A 103 -13.97 -2.17 -6.23
C PRO A 103 -13.88 -3.35 -7.20
N ILE A 104 -12.66 -3.69 -7.61
CA ILE A 104 -12.37 -4.82 -8.48
C ILE A 104 -11.65 -5.88 -7.68
N ARG A 105 -12.07 -7.13 -7.85
CA ARG A 105 -11.45 -8.27 -7.17
C ARG A 105 -10.02 -8.48 -7.70
N SER A 106 -9.05 -8.57 -6.79
CA SER A 106 -7.67 -8.87 -7.13
C SER A 106 -7.54 -10.31 -7.71
N PRO A 107 -6.80 -10.53 -8.81
CA PRO A 107 -6.48 -11.88 -9.28
C PRO A 107 -5.68 -12.68 -8.24
N TRP A 108 -4.87 -11.98 -7.45
CA TRP A 108 -4.08 -12.56 -6.35
C TRP A 108 -4.78 -12.46 -4.99
N ARG A 109 -6.11 -12.36 -4.99
CA ARG A 109 -6.89 -12.44 -3.75
C ARG A 109 -6.59 -13.76 -3.03
N ARG A 110 -6.25 -13.66 -1.74
CA ARG A 110 -6.06 -14.83 -0.86
C ARG A 110 -7.36 -15.63 -0.69
N SER A 111 -7.24 -16.85 -0.18
CA SER A 111 -8.40 -17.72 0.04
C SER A 111 -9.27 -17.29 1.22
N TYR A 112 -8.73 -16.52 2.17
CA TYR A 112 -9.36 -16.19 3.46
C TYR A 112 -9.85 -17.46 4.17
N ASN A 113 -9.03 -18.51 4.07
CA ASN A 113 -9.36 -19.82 4.59
C ASN A 113 -8.08 -20.52 5.06
N LYS A 114 -8.06 -20.91 6.34
CA LYS A 114 -6.88 -21.48 7.00
C LYS A 114 -6.32 -22.74 6.32
N ARG A 115 -7.13 -23.45 5.52
CA ARG A 115 -6.76 -24.75 4.91
C ARG A 115 -6.67 -24.70 3.40
N ARG A 116 -7.42 -23.82 2.74
CA ARG A 116 -7.47 -23.75 1.28
C ARG A 116 -6.41 -22.78 0.78
N LYS A 117 -5.63 -23.20 -0.21
CA LYS A 117 -4.75 -22.31 -0.97
C LYS A 117 -5.50 -21.71 -2.15
N ALA A 118 -5.14 -20.49 -2.53
CA ALA A 118 -5.60 -19.87 -3.77
C ALA A 118 -4.83 -20.45 -4.97
N ALA A 119 -5.40 -20.34 -6.18
CA ALA A 119 -4.79 -20.90 -7.40
C ALA A 119 -3.38 -20.36 -7.65
N TRP A 120 -3.18 -19.06 -7.44
CA TRP A 120 -1.89 -18.39 -7.59
C TRP A 120 -0.83 -18.82 -6.57
N GLU A 121 -1.21 -19.43 -5.44
CA GLU A 121 -0.27 -19.96 -4.44
C GLU A 121 0.28 -21.34 -4.85
N THR A 122 -0.37 -22.01 -5.80
CA THR A 122 -0.02 -23.37 -6.23
C THR A 122 0.47 -23.45 -7.68
N ASP A 123 0.09 -22.49 -8.52
CA ASP A 123 0.49 -22.42 -9.92
C ASP A 123 1.55 -21.35 -10.15
N SER A 124 2.79 -21.77 -10.47
CA SER A 124 3.89 -20.84 -10.75
C SER A 124 3.71 -20.05 -12.04
N PHE A 125 2.85 -20.51 -12.96
CA PHE A 125 2.56 -19.85 -14.23
C PHE A 125 1.18 -19.16 -14.23
N TYR A 126 0.57 -18.99 -13.05
CA TYR A 126 -0.76 -18.41 -12.89
C TYR A 126 -0.95 -17.09 -13.65
N CYS A 127 0.03 -16.18 -13.55
CA CYS A 127 -0.06 -14.90 -14.23
C CYS A 127 -0.07 -15.06 -15.77
N VAL A 128 0.84 -15.85 -16.32
CA VAL A 128 0.99 -16.02 -17.77
C VAL A 128 -0.22 -16.75 -18.35
N ASN A 129 -0.72 -17.77 -17.66
CA ASN A 129 -1.75 -18.65 -18.18
C ASN A 129 -3.18 -18.18 -17.91
N GLN A 130 -3.41 -17.34 -16.89
CA GLN A 130 -4.76 -16.95 -16.47
C GLN A 130 -4.95 -15.43 -16.37
N VAL A 131 -3.97 -14.71 -15.82
CA VAL A 131 -4.15 -13.26 -15.59
C VAL A 131 -3.93 -12.49 -16.88
N LYS A 132 -2.76 -12.63 -17.52
CA LYS A 132 -2.39 -11.91 -18.75
C LYS A 132 -3.19 -12.33 -19.98
N THR A 133 -4.02 -13.37 -19.89
CA THR A 133 -4.91 -13.81 -20.97
C THR A 133 -6.27 -13.11 -20.92
N GLU A 134 -6.66 -12.57 -19.77
CA GLU A 134 -8.01 -12.05 -19.51
C GLU A 134 -8.04 -10.51 -19.46
N PRO A 135 -9.07 -9.85 -20.04
CA PRO A 135 -9.32 -8.43 -19.80
C PRO A 135 -9.58 -8.15 -18.31
N PRO A 136 -9.13 -7.01 -17.76
CA PRO A 136 -8.39 -5.93 -18.42
C PRO A 136 -6.86 -6.07 -18.33
N TYR A 137 -6.32 -7.23 -17.97
CA TYR A 137 -4.88 -7.42 -17.71
C TYR A 137 -4.08 -7.83 -18.95
N ASN A 138 -4.77 -8.31 -19.99
CA ASN A 138 -4.19 -8.71 -21.26
C ASN A 138 -3.66 -7.54 -22.11
N HIS A 139 -4.14 -6.31 -21.85
CA HIS A 139 -3.73 -5.11 -22.57
C HIS A 139 -3.61 -3.90 -21.64
N GLY A 140 -2.87 -2.89 -22.10
CA GLY A 140 -2.76 -1.60 -21.42
C GLY A 140 -1.98 -1.64 -20.11
N ARG A 141 -2.31 -0.69 -19.22
CA ARG A 141 -1.53 -0.39 -18.03
C ARG A 141 -1.84 -1.25 -16.81
N ARG A 142 -2.97 -1.97 -16.80
CA ARG A 142 -3.53 -2.56 -15.59
C ARG A 142 -2.59 -3.56 -14.91
N ILE A 143 -1.95 -4.42 -15.70
CA ILE A 143 -1.01 -5.40 -15.16
C ILE A 143 0.13 -4.70 -14.41
N TYR A 144 0.68 -3.63 -15.00
CA TYR A 144 1.73 -2.84 -14.39
C TYR A 144 1.26 -2.07 -13.15
N ASP A 145 0.03 -1.57 -13.13
CA ASP A 145 -0.54 -0.95 -11.92
C ASP A 145 -0.65 -1.94 -10.77
N LEU A 146 -1.01 -3.20 -11.04
CA LEU A 146 -0.99 -4.24 -10.04
C LEU A 146 0.43 -4.58 -9.58
N MET A 147 1.43 -4.54 -10.46
CA MET A 147 2.83 -4.75 -10.04
C MET A 147 3.29 -3.64 -9.10
N ASP A 148 2.99 -2.37 -9.40
CA ASP A 148 3.30 -1.24 -8.52
C ASP A 148 2.59 -1.36 -7.17
N LEU A 149 1.31 -1.78 -7.18
CA LEU A 149 0.53 -2.01 -5.97
C LEU A 149 1.10 -3.15 -5.12
N HIS A 150 1.44 -4.28 -5.72
CA HIS A 150 2.06 -5.41 -5.01
C HIS A 150 3.49 -5.11 -4.52
N ILE A 151 4.25 -4.27 -5.24
CA ILE A 151 5.54 -3.74 -4.76
C ILE A 151 5.31 -2.87 -3.51
N MET A 152 4.29 -1.99 -3.53
CA MET A 152 3.91 -1.22 -2.37
C MET A 152 3.53 -2.14 -1.21
N ASP A 153 2.60 -3.08 -1.43
CA ASP A 153 2.13 -4.01 -0.42
C ASP A 153 3.27 -4.88 0.15
N TYR A 154 4.23 -5.33 -0.67
CA TYR A 154 5.39 -6.10 -0.17
C TYR A 154 6.31 -5.26 0.72
N LEU A 155 6.54 -4.00 0.34
CA LEU A 155 7.34 -3.08 1.14
C LEU A 155 6.70 -2.81 2.52
N THR A 156 5.38 -2.65 2.61
CA THR A 156 4.68 -2.49 3.91
C THR A 156 4.53 -3.82 4.65
N GLY A 157 4.37 -4.91 3.92
CA GLY A 157 3.94 -6.20 4.45
C GLY A 157 2.42 -6.39 4.42
N ASN A 158 1.69 -5.55 3.69
CA ASN A 158 0.23 -5.64 3.57
C ASN A 158 -0.18 -6.90 2.79
N MET A 159 -0.80 -7.85 3.48
CA MET A 159 -1.26 -9.11 2.88
C MET A 159 -2.70 -9.08 2.40
N ASP A 160 -3.43 -8.00 2.65
CA ASP A 160 -4.88 -7.97 2.60
C ASP A 160 -5.47 -7.32 1.33
N ARG A 161 -4.67 -7.28 0.26
CA ARG A 161 -5.08 -6.74 -1.04
C ARG A 161 -6.06 -7.67 -1.79
N HIS A 162 -7.26 -7.85 -1.26
CA HIS A 162 -8.31 -8.65 -1.89
C HIS A 162 -9.06 -7.93 -3.01
N HIS A 163 -9.08 -6.60 -2.96
CA HIS A 163 -9.71 -5.72 -3.92
C HIS A 163 -8.79 -4.53 -4.18
N TYR A 164 -9.02 -3.86 -5.30
CA TYR A 164 -8.42 -2.56 -5.60
C TYR A 164 -9.51 -1.65 -6.17
N ASP A 165 -9.40 -0.34 -5.93
CA ASP A 165 -10.36 0.63 -6.41
C ASP A 165 -9.93 1.19 -7.76
N GLU A 166 -10.75 0.94 -8.77
CA GLU A 166 -10.57 1.49 -10.11
C GLU A 166 -11.46 2.72 -10.29
N VAL A 167 -10.88 3.84 -10.70
CA VAL A 167 -11.63 5.01 -11.16
C VAL A 167 -12.25 4.69 -12.52
N GLN A 168 -13.56 4.75 -12.64
CA GLN A 168 -14.27 4.50 -13.91
C GLN A 168 -14.44 5.77 -14.75
N THR A 169 -14.40 6.94 -14.11
CA THR A 169 -14.67 8.24 -14.75
C THR A 169 -13.78 8.53 -15.97
N PHE A 170 -12.56 7.99 -16.04
CA PHE A 170 -11.64 8.21 -17.16
C PHE A 170 -11.47 6.97 -18.08
N GLY A 171 -12.33 5.96 -17.93
CA GLY A 171 -12.29 4.73 -18.72
C GLY A 171 -11.25 3.70 -18.24
N ASN A 172 -10.99 2.69 -19.06
CA ASN A 172 -10.24 1.48 -18.68
C ASN A 172 -8.75 1.74 -18.35
N ASP A 173 -8.17 2.84 -18.86
CA ASP A 173 -6.78 3.26 -18.61
C ASP A 173 -6.66 4.23 -17.41
N SER A 174 -7.64 4.19 -16.52
CA SER A 174 -7.60 4.91 -15.25
C SER A 174 -6.60 4.29 -14.26
N ALA A 175 -6.09 5.12 -13.35
CA ALA A 175 -5.22 4.66 -12.28
C ALA A 175 -6.00 3.93 -11.19
N LEU A 176 -5.32 3.01 -10.51
CA LEU A 176 -5.82 2.39 -9.29
C LEU A 176 -5.63 3.34 -8.11
N ILE A 177 -6.61 3.42 -7.23
CA ILE A 177 -6.47 4.09 -5.94
C ILE A 177 -5.94 3.06 -4.94
N HIS A 178 -4.88 3.44 -4.22
CA HIS A 178 -4.25 2.58 -3.23
C HIS A 178 -4.93 2.79 -1.86
N LEU A 179 -6.06 2.12 -1.61
CA LEU A 179 -6.81 2.21 -0.34
C LEU A 179 -6.44 1.08 0.63
N ASP A 180 -7.11 0.95 1.78
CA ASP A 180 -7.06 -0.21 2.68
C ASP A 180 -5.62 -0.67 3.04
N ASN A 181 -4.92 0.25 3.71
CA ASN A 181 -3.49 0.17 4.02
C ASN A 181 -3.23 -0.10 5.51
N GLY A 182 -4.27 -0.22 6.34
CA GLY A 182 -4.16 -0.35 7.80
C GLY A 182 -3.56 -1.68 8.27
N ARG A 183 -3.47 -2.67 7.38
CA ARG A 183 -2.79 -3.96 7.63
C ARG A 183 -1.37 -3.97 7.08
N GLY A 184 -0.79 -2.78 6.87
CA GLY A 184 0.62 -2.58 6.62
C GLY A 184 1.46 -2.96 7.85
N PHE A 185 2.74 -2.63 7.82
CA PHE A 185 3.75 -2.65 8.89
C PHE A 185 3.51 -3.44 10.22
N GLY A 186 2.86 -4.60 10.22
CA GLY A 186 2.64 -5.38 11.44
C GLY A 186 3.86 -6.19 11.88
N LYS A 187 4.79 -6.48 10.94
CA LYS A 187 6.00 -7.28 11.23
C LYS A 187 7.22 -6.71 10.51
N HIS A 188 8.21 -6.21 11.26
CA HIS A 188 9.49 -5.74 10.69
C HIS A 188 10.52 -6.86 10.52
N SER A 189 10.40 -7.95 11.26
CA SER A 189 11.35 -9.08 11.28
C SER A 189 10.98 -10.22 10.33
N HIS A 190 9.83 -10.12 9.64
CA HIS A 190 9.35 -11.08 8.66
C HIS A 190 9.07 -10.39 7.34
N ASP A 191 9.49 -11.00 6.24
CA ASP A 191 9.19 -10.54 4.88
C ASP A 191 8.29 -11.57 4.21
N GLU A 192 7.06 -11.17 3.90
CA GLU A 192 6.09 -12.07 3.29
C GLU A 192 6.25 -12.13 1.77
N PHE A 193 7.07 -13.06 1.30
CA PHE A 193 7.34 -13.24 -0.13
C PHE A 193 6.11 -13.58 -0.97
N THR A 194 5.03 -14.11 -0.37
CA THR A 194 3.79 -14.36 -1.14
C THR A 194 3.16 -13.07 -1.69
N ILE A 195 3.46 -11.89 -1.12
CA ILE A 195 2.94 -10.61 -1.62
C ILE A 195 3.60 -10.20 -2.94
N ILE A 196 4.88 -10.53 -3.15
CA ILE A 196 5.64 -10.15 -4.37
C ILE A 196 5.60 -11.22 -5.47
N LEU A 197 4.93 -12.37 -5.22
CA LEU A 197 4.72 -13.40 -6.23
C LEU A 197 4.10 -12.91 -7.55
N PRO A 198 3.18 -11.92 -7.57
CA PRO A 198 2.69 -11.37 -8.84
C PRO A 198 3.81 -10.85 -9.75
N LEU A 199 4.81 -10.16 -9.17
CA LEU A 199 5.97 -9.68 -9.93
C LEU A 199 6.80 -10.84 -10.48
N LEU A 200 7.01 -11.88 -9.67
CA LEU A 200 7.78 -13.07 -10.08
C LEU A 200 7.04 -13.91 -11.14
N GLN A 201 5.72 -14.03 -11.04
CA GLN A 201 4.88 -14.81 -11.96
C GLN A 201 4.66 -14.07 -13.29
N CYS A 202 4.48 -12.75 -13.26
CA CYS A 202 4.22 -11.97 -14.46
C CYS A 202 5.49 -11.51 -15.17
N CYS A 203 6.58 -11.34 -14.42
CA CYS A 203 7.86 -10.77 -14.84
C CYS A 203 7.71 -9.51 -15.69
N VAL A 204 6.90 -8.56 -15.23
CA VAL A 204 6.75 -7.23 -15.85
C VAL A 204 6.83 -6.13 -14.79
N ILE A 205 7.45 -5.00 -15.10
CA ILE A 205 7.56 -3.84 -14.21
C ILE A 205 7.78 -2.57 -15.04
N ARG A 206 7.32 -1.42 -14.54
CA ARG A 206 7.63 -0.11 -15.15
C ARG A 206 9.09 0.25 -14.95
N LEU A 207 9.71 0.80 -15.99
CA LEU A 207 11.09 1.29 -15.92
C LEU A 207 11.22 2.42 -14.89
N SER A 208 10.22 3.30 -14.78
CA SER A 208 10.18 4.35 -13.76
C SER A 208 10.19 3.79 -12.33
N THR A 209 9.42 2.73 -12.06
CA THR A 209 9.40 2.04 -10.76
C THR A 209 10.73 1.35 -10.48
N PHE A 210 11.27 0.61 -11.45
CA PHE A 210 12.58 -0.04 -11.33
C PHE A 210 13.69 0.97 -11.01
N ASN A 211 13.77 2.08 -11.75
CA ASN A 211 14.79 3.11 -11.56
C ASN A 211 14.73 3.74 -10.16
N ARG A 212 13.52 3.93 -9.60
CA ARG A 212 13.37 4.42 -8.21
C ARG A 212 13.82 3.39 -7.18
N LEU A 213 13.43 2.14 -7.33
CA LEU A 213 13.87 1.07 -6.41
C LEU A 213 15.39 0.93 -6.45
N TYR A 214 15.98 0.98 -7.65
CA TYR A 214 17.42 0.92 -7.84
C TYR A 214 18.11 2.12 -7.20
N SER A 215 17.58 3.34 -7.34
CA SER A 215 18.14 4.53 -6.71
C SER A 215 18.10 4.48 -5.19
N PHE A 216 17.09 3.88 -4.56
CA PHE A 216 17.08 3.64 -3.11
C PHE A 216 18.12 2.60 -2.67
N HIS A 217 18.54 1.70 -3.58
CA HIS A 217 19.49 0.65 -3.26
C HIS A 217 20.95 1.06 -3.44
N ILE A 218 21.26 1.84 -4.47
CA ILE A 218 22.65 2.26 -4.77
C ILE A 218 22.92 3.75 -4.58
N GLY A 219 21.86 4.56 -4.45
CA GLY A 219 21.95 6.01 -4.38
C GLY A 219 22.41 6.51 -3.00
N PRO A 220 22.53 7.85 -2.85
CA PRO A 220 23.08 8.47 -1.66
C PRO A 220 22.16 8.38 -0.42
N LYS A 221 20.85 8.18 -0.64
CA LYS A 221 19.85 8.03 0.43
C LYS A 221 19.08 6.74 0.23
N ARG A 222 18.94 5.97 1.31
CA ARG A 222 18.11 4.76 1.36
C ARG A 222 16.63 5.12 1.45
N LEU A 223 15.74 4.15 1.23
CA LEU A 223 14.30 4.36 1.38
C LEU A 223 13.96 4.69 2.85
N SER A 224 14.62 4.01 3.80
CA SER A 224 14.49 4.28 5.23
C SER A 224 14.76 5.74 5.60
N ASP A 225 15.82 6.34 5.06
CA ASP A 225 16.20 7.73 5.33
C ASP A 225 15.18 8.73 4.78
N LEU A 226 14.74 8.49 3.55
CA LEU A 226 13.73 9.33 2.90
C LEU A 226 12.37 9.25 3.63
N MET A 227 11.99 8.06 4.08
CA MET A 227 10.79 7.85 4.90
C MET A 227 10.88 8.61 6.22
N ARG A 228 12.02 8.50 6.91
CA ARG A 228 12.27 9.22 8.17
C ARG A 228 12.13 10.74 7.99
N GLU A 229 12.73 11.29 6.95
CA GLU A 229 12.64 12.71 6.62
C GLU A 229 11.22 13.16 6.26
N SER A 230 10.48 12.32 5.52
CA SER A 230 9.10 12.63 5.12
C SER A 230 8.15 12.64 6.32
N MET A 231 8.24 11.62 7.17
CA MET A 231 7.34 11.45 8.33
C MET A 231 7.70 12.35 9.52
N ALA A 232 8.90 12.96 9.53
CA ALA A 232 9.32 13.85 10.62
C ALA A 232 8.43 15.10 10.79
N LYS A 233 7.64 15.45 9.78
CA LYS A 233 6.71 16.58 9.81
C LYS A 233 5.30 16.20 10.26
N ASP A 234 5.02 14.92 10.42
CA ASP A 234 3.72 14.45 10.88
C ASP A 234 3.52 14.81 12.37
N PRO A 235 2.35 15.34 12.78
CA PRO A 235 2.07 15.66 14.18
C PRO A 235 2.23 14.48 15.16
N VAL A 236 2.15 13.23 14.69
CA VAL A 236 2.30 12.03 15.53
C VAL A 236 3.69 11.40 15.42
N ALA A 237 4.67 12.11 14.86
CA ALA A 237 6.03 11.61 14.77
C ALA A 237 6.58 11.17 16.15
N PRO A 238 7.28 10.02 16.24
CA PRO A 238 7.63 9.11 15.15
C PRO A 238 6.47 8.19 14.70
N VAL A 239 6.14 8.20 13.40
CA VAL A 239 5.06 7.36 12.82
C VAL A 239 5.48 5.89 12.69
N LEU A 240 6.71 5.62 12.24
CA LEU A 240 7.28 4.26 12.19
C LEU A 240 8.49 4.14 13.10
N ILE A 241 8.59 3.00 13.78
CA ILE A 241 9.78 2.64 14.55
C ILE A 241 10.95 2.24 13.64
N GLU A 242 12.17 2.44 14.13
CA GLU A 242 13.41 2.18 13.39
C GLU A 242 13.54 0.76 12.79
N PRO A 243 13.07 -0.33 13.44
CA PRO A 243 13.06 -1.66 12.83
C PRO A 243 12.25 -1.74 11.51
N HIS A 244 11.11 -1.05 11.42
CA HIS A 244 10.32 -1.01 10.19
C HIS A 244 11.02 -0.24 9.08
N LEU A 245 11.70 0.87 9.42
CA LEU A 245 12.51 1.62 8.47
C LEU A 245 13.63 0.74 7.89
N LYS A 246 14.35 -0.02 8.72
CA LYS A 246 15.39 -0.96 8.24
C LYS A 246 14.81 -2.11 7.40
N ALA A 247 13.61 -2.58 7.74
CA ALA A 247 12.93 -3.62 6.96
C ALA A 247 12.62 -3.15 5.53
N LEU A 248 12.29 -1.87 5.33
CA LEU A 248 12.05 -1.32 3.99
C LEU A 248 13.27 -1.47 3.07
N ASP A 249 14.46 -1.14 3.54
CA ASP A 249 15.68 -1.24 2.72
C ASP A 249 16.01 -2.70 2.35
N ARG A 250 15.80 -3.62 3.30
CA ARG A 250 15.92 -5.07 3.05
C ARG A 250 14.91 -5.53 1.99
N ARG A 251 13.65 -5.12 2.11
CA ARG A 251 12.58 -5.46 1.14
C ARG A 251 12.83 -4.87 -0.24
N VAL A 252 13.40 -3.66 -0.34
CA VAL A 252 13.85 -3.09 -1.63
C VAL A 252 14.88 -4.00 -2.31
N ALA A 253 15.88 -4.50 -1.57
CA ALA A 253 16.88 -5.42 -2.11
C ALA A 253 16.22 -6.72 -2.64
N ASN A 254 15.29 -7.29 -1.88
CA ASN A 254 14.55 -8.49 -2.30
C ASN A 254 13.74 -8.27 -3.60
N ILE A 255 13.11 -7.10 -3.76
CA ILE A 255 12.39 -6.76 -4.99
C ILE A 255 13.35 -6.68 -6.18
N LEU A 256 14.51 -6.04 -6.01
CA LEU A 256 15.52 -5.94 -7.07
C LEU A 256 16.09 -7.31 -7.45
N GLU A 257 16.24 -8.23 -6.48
CA GLU A 257 16.63 -9.62 -6.75
C GLU A 257 15.56 -10.38 -7.55
N CYS A 258 14.28 -10.17 -7.23
CA CYS A 258 13.16 -10.71 -8.01
C CYS A 258 13.20 -10.21 -9.46
N VAL A 259 13.37 -8.90 -9.68
CA VAL A 259 13.48 -8.31 -11.03
C VAL A 259 14.72 -8.85 -11.76
N SER A 260 15.86 -8.95 -11.09
CA SER A 260 17.09 -9.53 -11.64
C SER A 260 16.88 -10.96 -12.11
N SER A 261 16.14 -11.77 -11.34
CA SER A 261 15.80 -13.14 -11.71
C SER A 261 14.89 -13.19 -12.94
N CYS A 262 13.90 -12.30 -13.04
CA CYS A 262 13.08 -12.16 -14.25
C CYS A 262 13.89 -11.79 -15.49
N ILE A 263 14.87 -10.87 -15.38
CA ILE A 263 15.75 -10.45 -16.49
C ILE A 263 16.77 -11.53 -16.89
N LYS A 264 17.13 -12.45 -15.99
CA LYS A 264 18.00 -13.59 -16.37
C LYS A 264 17.28 -14.60 -17.23
N VAL A 265 15.96 -14.76 -17.02
CA VAL A 265 15.12 -15.73 -17.73
C VAL A 265 14.52 -15.13 -19.01
N ASN A 266 14.25 -13.82 -19.00
CA ASN A 266 13.63 -13.09 -20.10
C ASN A 266 14.54 -11.92 -20.51
N GLU A 267 14.53 -11.50 -21.78
CA GLU A 267 15.27 -10.30 -22.17
C GLU A 267 14.76 -9.05 -21.42
N PRO A 268 15.63 -8.05 -21.13
CA PRO A 268 15.22 -6.83 -20.42
C PRO A 268 13.98 -6.15 -21.01
N ALA A 269 13.85 -6.12 -22.35
CA ALA A 269 12.70 -5.54 -23.05
C ALA A 269 11.38 -6.29 -22.81
N GLY A 270 11.43 -7.57 -22.44
CA GLY A 270 10.25 -8.36 -22.07
C GLY A 270 9.80 -8.14 -20.62
N VAL A 271 10.65 -7.54 -19.78
CA VAL A 271 10.39 -7.32 -18.35
C VAL A 271 10.13 -5.85 -18.05
N LEU A 272 10.91 -4.95 -18.65
CA LEU A 272 10.88 -3.52 -18.39
C LEU A 272 9.99 -2.82 -19.42
N LEU A 273 8.85 -2.30 -18.96
CA LEU A 273 8.04 -1.38 -19.76
C LEU A 273 8.67 0.01 -19.68
N ASP A 274 9.15 0.53 -20.81
CA ASP A 274 9.64 1.91 -20.89
C ASP A 274 8.46 2.90 -20.87
N ASP A 275 8.24 3.48 -19.70
CA ASP A 275 7.25 4.51 -19.43
C ASP A 275 7.90 5.90 -19.17
N VAL A 276 9.20 6.02 -19.44
CA VAL A 276 9.99 7.24 -19.14
C VAL A 276 10.03 8.17 -20.37
N LEU A 277 9.91 7.63 -21.58
CA LEU A 277 9.97 8.38 -22.83
C LEU A 277 8.77 9.31 -23.08
N ASP A 278 7.67 9.18 -22.33
CA ASP A 278 6.50 10.06 -22.43
C ASP A 278 6.55 11.30 -21.51
N PHE A 279 7.63 11.50 -20.75
CA PHE A 279 7.84 12.75 -20.01
C PHE A 279 8.57 13.79 -20.89
N PRO A 280 8.04 15.03 -21.02
CA PRO A 280 8.67 16.07 -21.86
C PRO A 280 10.08 16.48 -21.40
N PHE A 281 10.54 16.02 -20.24
CA PHE A 281 11.86 16.31 -19.70
C PHE A 281 13.01 15.58 -20.44
N TYR A 282 12.75 14.43 -21.08
CA TYR A 282 13.80 13.62 -21.72
C TYR A 282 13.97 13.87 -23.23
N ARG A 283 13.08 14.63 -23.89
CA ARG A 283 13.27 15.03 -25.30
C ARG A 283 14.54 15.86 -25.54
N ASN A 284 15.13 16.45 -24.50
CA ASN A 284 16.33 17.26 -24.59
C ASN A 284 17.65 16.50 -24.39
N MET A 285 17.63 15.18 -24.16
CA MET A 285 18.84 14.35 -24.21
C MET A 285 19.01 13.71 -25.59
N THR A 286 19.03 14.52 -26.65
CA THR A 286 19.66 14.10 -27.90
C THR A 286 21.15 14.36 -27.75
N ILE A 287 21.94 13.29 -27.61
CA ILE A 287 23.39 13.37 -27.74
C ILE A 287 23.65 13.87 -29.16
N LYS A 288 24.13 15.11 -29.30
CA LYS A 288 24.77 15.55 -30.53
C LYS A 288 26.03 14.73 -30.70
N ILE A 289 25.97 13.70 -31.53
CA ILE A 289 27.18 13.10 -32.10
C ILE A 289 27.81 14.20 -32.94
N VAL A 290 28.89 14.79 -32.43
CA VAL A 290 29.75 15.68 -33.21
C VAL A 290 30.65 14.74 -34.03
N PRO A 291 30.56 14.72 -35.36
CA PRO A 291 31.53 13.99 -36.17
C PRO A 291 32.87 14.74 -36.14
N ASP A 292 33.96 13.97 -36.02
CA ASP A 292 35.35 14.42 -36.14
C ASP A 292 35.64 15.06 -37.50
#